data_AF-A0A094CEJ4-F1
#
_entry.id   AF-A0A094CEJ4-F1
#
_cell.length_a   1.000
_cell.length_b   1.000
_cell.length_c   1.000
_cell.angle_alpha   90.00
_cell.angle_beta   90.00
_cell.angle_gamma   90.00
#
_symmetry.space_group_name_H-M   'P 1'
#
loop_
_entity.id
_entity.type
_entity.pdbx_description
1 polymer ?
#
loop_
_entity_poly.entity_id
_entity_poly.type
_entity_poly.pdbx_seq_one_letter_code
_entity_poly.pdbx_strand_id
1 'polypeptide(L)'
;MRFSTVVVGVSLQALQAAALPVVSDSPFTSTAAALASSTPTPVYDWSKGYVSDFVIHPSCNSTERHEITSGLKQAVAIAQHAKEHILIHRNESKLFQKYFGQGPTAPVIGWLDKIATGNRDGVIFRCDDPDKNCATQKGYAGHHRGSNATSETVICPLSYTTRRPLEALCARGFDMATGRPNDYWAADLIHRLYHVPLVGEDEVGHYADGYPELLELAKGVNHTDAARNSQSLSYFALEAYAYDISVPGEGCAGKLVEEEHDHDHDTGSATTSSAAAAATTVNPTRVIPGTTTAAAPEATATDANAGKECHTHADGTEHCE
;
A
#
# COMPACT_ATOMS: atom_id res chain seq x y z
N MET A 1 -19.09 -50.86 9.16
CA MET A 1 -18.57 -51.50 10.39
C MET A 1 -17.91 -50.43 11.24
N ARG A 2 -18.37 -50.32 12.49
CA ARG A 2 -17.73 -49.81 13.73
C ARG A 2 -16.92 -48.50 13.69
N PHE A 3 -17.50 -47.51 14.36
CA PHE A 3 -16.86 -46.32 14.91
C PHE A 3 -15.73 -46.67 15.91
N SER A 4 -14.70 -45.83 15.99
CA SER A 4 -13.84 -45.74 17.18
C SER A 4 -13.40 -44.31 17.39
N THR A 5 -14.13 -43.64 18.29
CA THR A 5 -13.77 -42.38 18.94
C THR A 5 -12.89 -42.72 20.13
N VAL A 6 -11.68 -42.15 20.20
CA VAL A 6 -10.81 -42.23 21.37
C VAL A 6 -10.95 -40.92 22.16
N VAL A 7 -11.55 -41.02 23.34
CA VAL A 7 -11.61 -39.96 24.35
C VAL A 7 -10.42 -40.15 25.28
N VAL A 8 -9.48 -39.21 25.29
CA VAL A 8 -8.41 -39.14 26.30
C VAL A 8 -8.84 -38.11 27.35
N GLY A 9 -9.30 -38.61 28.50
CA GLY A 9 -9.52 -37.81 29.71
C GLY A 9 -8.20 -37.65 30.46
N VAL A 10 -7.79 -36.41 30.71
CA VAL A 10 -6.68 -36.09 31.63
C VAL A 10 -7.28 -35.53 32.90
N SER A 11 -7.08 -36.25 34.00
CA SER A 11 -7.58 -35.96 35.33
C SER A 11 -6.83 -34.78 35.98
N LEU A 12 -7.60 -33.84 36.54
CA LEU A 12 -7.14 -32.85 37.51
C LEU A 12 -6.80 -33.54 38.84
N GLN A 13 -5.59 -33.35 39.35
CA GLN A 13 -5.27 -33.58 40.76
C GLN A 13 -4.86 -32.25 41.41
N ALA A 14 -5.71 -31.76 42.30
CA ALA A 14 -5.43 -30.66 43.20
C ALA A 14 -4.70 -31.21 44.43
N LEU A 15 -3.49 -30.73 44.72
CA LEU A 15 -2.89 -30.86 46.04
C LEU A 15 -3.08 -29.54 46.79
N GLN A 16 -4.01 -29.57 47.74
CA GLN A 16 -4.06 -28.62 48.86
C GLN A 16 -3.13 -29.13 49.95
N ALA A 17 -2.21 -28.28 50.42
CA ALA A 17 -1.53 -28.47 51.69
C ALA A 17 -1.75 -27.23 52.54
N ALA A 18 -2.57 -27.38 53.59
CA ALA A 18 -2.77 -26.39 54.64
C ALA A 18 -1.77 -26.63 55.79
N ALA A 19 -1.29 -25.52 56.36
CA ALA A 19 -0.20 -25.41 57.33
C ALA A 19 -0.59 -25.74 58.79
N LEU A 20 0.41 -25.92 59.66
CA LEU A 20 0.37 -25.53 61.08
C LEU A 20 1.74 -24.98 61.55
N PRO A 21 1.77 -24.10 62.58
CA PRO A 21 2.85 -23.18 62.84
C PRO A 21 3.89 -23.75 63.82
N VAL A 22 5.17 -23.46 63.57
CA VAL A 22 6.20 -23.57 64.60
C VAL A 22 6.46 -22.16 65.13
N VAL A 23 6.03 -21.92 66.36
CA VAL A 23 6.37 -20.74 67.15
C VAL A 23 7.80 -20.96 67.68
N SER A 24 8.73 -20.11 67.26
CA SER A 24 10.05 -20.01 67.86
C SER A 24 10.22 -18.59 68.37
N ASP A 25 10.22 -18.44 69.70
CA ASP A 25 10.55 -17.20 70.38
C ASP A 25 11.97 -16.76 70.00
N SER A 26 12.07 -15.57 69.39
CA SER A 26 13.36 -14.95 69.07
C SER A 26 13.35 -13.50 69.58
N PRO A 27 14.29 -13.13 70.47
CA PRO A 27 14.32 -11.82 71.10
C PRO A 27 15.07 -10.84 70.19
N PHE A 28 14.46 -10.44 69.09
CA PHE A 28 14.93 -9.30 68.31
C PHE A 28 13.75 -8.40 68.00
N THR A 29 13.62 -7.34 68.79
CA THR A 29 12.81 -6.16 68.48
C THR A 29 13.44 -5.49 67.26
N SER A 30 13.11 -5.99 66.06
CA SER A 30 13.45 -5.31 64.82
C SER A 30 12.42 -4.21 64.61
N THR A 31 12.82 -2.98 64.94
CA THR A 31 12.12 -1.77 64.51
C THR A 31 11.84 -1.89 63.03
N ALA A 32 10.55 -1.97 62.66
CA ALA A 32 10.11 -1.85 61.28
C ALA A 32 10.62 -0.51 60.74
N ALA A 33 11.73 -0.55 60.00
CA ALA A 33 12.13 0.56 59.17
C ALA A 33 10.95 0.83 58.25
N ALA A 34 10.42 2.06 58.33
CA ALA A 34 9.39 2.55 57.44
C ALA A 34 9.73 2.08 56.02
N LEU A 35 8.78 1.41 55.37
CA LEU A 35 8.84 1.12 53.95
C LEU A 35 9.11 2.45 53.25
N ALA A 36 10.39 2.70 52.96
CA ALA A 36 10.79 3.80 52.13
C ALA A 36 10.01 3.58 50.83
N SER A 37 9.15 4.55 50.53
CA SER A 37 8.39 4.58 49.28
C SER A 37 9.43 4.66 48.16
N SER A 38 9.90 3.50 47.71
CA SER A 38 10.84 3.38 46.62
C SER A 38 10.09 3.87 45.40
N THR A 39 10.46 5.04 44.89
CA THR A 39 10.05 5.47 43.55
C THR A 39 10.46 4.34 42.61
N PRO A 40 9.51 3.68 41.92
CA PRO A 40 9.87 2.60 41.01
C PRO A 40 10.86 3.15 39.98
N THR A 41 11.98 2.47 39.81
CA THR A 41 12.95 2.79 38.77
C THR A 41 12.20 2.80 37.44
N PRO A 42 12.34 3.86 36.61
CA PRO A 42 11.68 3.88 35.31
C PRO A 42 12.11 2.65 34.51
N VAL A 43 11.14 1.79 34.20
CA VAL A 43 11.35 0.60 33.38
C VAL A 43 11.61 1.07 31.94
N TYR A 44 12.66 0.56 31.32
CA TYR A 44 12.95 0.85 29.92
C TYR A 44 11.83 0.31 29.03
N ASP A 45 11.17 1.21 28.31
CA ASP A 45 10.18 0.89 27.29
C ASP A 45 10.84 0.94 25.91
N TRP A 46 11.12 -0.24 25.33
CA TRP A 46 11.75 -0.38 24.02
C TRP A 46 10.87 0.14 22.87
N SER A 47 9.56 0.24 23.09
CA SER A 47 8.57 0.68 22.11
C SER A 47 8.24 2.17 22.21
N LYS A 48 8.85 2.88 23.17
CA LYS A 48 8.61 4.30 23.38
C LYS A 48 8.90 5.09 22.10
N GLY A 49 7.90 5.81 21.60
CA GLY A 49 8.00 6.61 20.37
C GLY A 49 7.69 5.84 19.09
N TYR A 50 7.27 4.58 19.18
CA TYR A 50 6.75 3.85 18.03
C TYR A 50 5.41 4.43 17.58
N VAL A 51 5.32 4.78 16.30
CA VAL A 51 4.10 5.24 15.64
C VAL A 51 3.74 4.24 14.54
N SER A 52 2.53 3.68 14.66
CA SER A 52 2.02 2.69 13.72
C SER A 52 1.31 3.30 12.52
N ASP A 53 1.04 4.60 12.49
CA ASP A 53 0.28 5.23 11.40
C ASP A 53 1.13 6.28 10.69
N PHE A 54 0.96 6.37 9.38
CA PHE A 54 1.56 7.46 8.61
C PHE A 54 0.84 8.78 8.87
N VAL A 55 1.58 9.89 8.90
CA VAL A 55 1.00 11.21 9.11
C VAL A 55 0.48 11.76 7.78
N ILE A 56 -0.80 12.16 7.74
CA ILE A 56 -1.37 12.91 6.63
C ILE A 56 -1.59 14.37 7.04
N HIS A 57 -0.82 15.26 6.42
CA HIS A 57 -0.76 16.68 6.72
C HIS A 57 -2.12 17.39 6.56
N PRO A 58 -2.48 18.37 7.42
CA PRO A 58 -3.73 19.17 7.36
C PRO A 58 -4.10 19.78 6.02
N SER A 59 -3.16 19.92 5.08
CA SER A 59 -3.44 20.38 3.72
C SER A 59 -4.31 19.43 2.90
N CYS A 60 -4.41 18.15 3.30
CA CYS A 60 -5.31 17.20 2.67
C CYS A 60 -6.74 17.33 3.21
N ASN A 61 -7.70 17.46 2.30
CA ASN A 61 -9.12 17.41 2.62
C ASN A 61 -9.59 15.99 3.00
N SER A 62 -10.84 15.84 3.42
CA SER A 62 -11.37 14.55 3.92
C SER A 62 -11.31 13.42 2.87
N THR A 63 -11.59 13.70 1.61
CA THR A 63 -11.57 12.68 0.54
C THR A 63 -10.14 12.27 0.20
N GLU A 64 -9.25 13.25 0.06
CA GLU A 64 -7.82 13.00 -0.18
C GLU A 64 -7.22 12.15 0.96
N ARG A 65 -7.57 12.47 2.21
CA ARG A 65 -7.18 11.66 3.37
C ARG A 65 -7.67 10.23 3.29
N HIS A 66 -8.91 10.00 2.88
CA HIS A 66 -9.45 8.64 2.76
C HIS A 66 -8.71 7.84 1.69
N GLU A 67 -8.46 8.42 0.52
CA GLU A 67 -7.73 7.75 -0.57
C GLU A 67 -6.28 7.44 -0.17
N ILE A 68 -5.56 8.41 0.39
CA ILE A 68 -4.18 8.20 0.87
C ILE A 68 -4.16 7.15 1.98
N THR A 69 -5.08 7.21 2.94
CA THR A 69 -5.16 6.22 4.03
C THR A 69 -5.41 4.82 3.48
N SER A 70 -6.34 4.68 2.53
CA SER A 70 -6.61 3.39 1.88
C SER A 70 -5.40 2.89 1.12
N GLY A 71 -4.76 3.75 0.33
CA GLY A 71 -3.55 3.44 -0.42
C GLY A 71 -2.40 3.00 0.46
N LEU A 72 -2.17 3.67 1.60
CA LEU A 72 -1.11 3.33 2.55
C LEU A 72 -1.37 2.00 3.24
N LYS A 73 -2.62 1.69 3.58
CA LYS A 73 -2.99 0.35 4.09
C LYS A 73 -2.70 -0.72 3.04
N GLN A 74 -3.02 -0.47 1.77
CA GLN A 74 -2.74 -1.39 0.68
C GLN A 74 -1.22 -1.52 0.41
N ALA A 75 -0.45 -0.44 0.52
CA ALA A 75 1.01 -0.45 0.43
C ALA A 75 1.63 -1.34 1.51
N VAL A 76 1.19 -1.18 2.76
CA VAL A 76 1.59 -2.04 3.88
C VAL A 76 1.22 -3.51 3.62
N ALA A 77 0.01 -3.76 3.10
CA ALA A 77 -0.44 -5.11 2.79
C ALA A 77 0.43 -5.80 1.75
N ILE A 78 0.72 -5.15 0.60
CA ILE A 78 1.55 -5.77 -0.43
C ILE A 78 3.02 -5.86 0.00
N ALA A 79 3.54 -4.93 0.80
CA ALA A 79 4.89 -5.02 1.34
C ALA A 79 5.05 -6.20 2.32
N GLN A 80 4.09 -6.35 3.24
CA GLN A 80 4.05 -7.49 4.17
C GLN A 80 3.93 -8.81 3.42
N HIS A 81 3.02 -8.90 2.46
CA HIS A 81 2.83 -10.09 1.63
C HIS A 81 4.09 -10.46 0.84
N ALA A 82 4.72 -9.48 0.20
CA ALA A 82 5.94 -9.69 -0.58
C ALA A 82 7.09 -10.21 0.30
N LYS A 83 7.24 -9.66 1.52
CA LYS A 83 8.20 -10.18 2.52
C LYS A 83 7.89 -11.65 2.85
N GLU A 84 6.64 -11.97 3.13
CA GLU A 84 6.21 -13.35 3.44
C GLU A 84 6.45 -14.30 2.28
N HIS A 85 6.18 -13.88 1.04
CA HIS A 85 6.48 -14.64 -0.17
C HIS A 85 7.96 -15.02 -0.23
N ILE A 86 8.87 -14.09 0.06
CA ILE A 86 10.31 -14.36 0.11
C ILE A 86 10.66 -15.29 1.28
N LEU A 87 10.04 -15.13 2.45
CA LEU A 87 10.34 -16.00 3.59
C LEU A 87 9.91 -17.47 3.35
N ILE A 88 8.83 -17.68 2.59
CA ILE A 88 8.33 -19.00 2.22
C ILE A 88 9.19 -19.63 1.13
N HIS A 89 9.40 -18.91 0.02
CA HIS A 89 10.00 -19.45 -1.21
C HIS A 89 11.50 -19.15 -1.35
N ARG A 90 12.05 -18.28 -0.49
CA ARG A 90 13.46 -17.85 -0.50
C ARG A 90 13.86 -17.34 -1.89
N ASN A 91 15.12 -17.55 -2.25
CA ASN A 91 15.64 -17.25 -3.59
C ASN A 91 15.24 -18.31 -4.64
N GLU A 92 14.46 -19.33 -4.29
CA GLU A 92 13.93 -20.32 -5.25
C GLU A 92 12.67 -19.80 -5.95
N SER A 93 12.06 -18.73 -5.45
CA SER A 93 10.94 -18.06 -6.11
C SER A 93 11.34 -17.53 -7.48
N LYS A 94 10.62 -17.97 -8.51
CA LYS A 94 10.74 -17.43 -9.87
C LYS A 94 10.39 -15.94 -9.92
N LEU A 95 9.44 -15.48 -9.10
CA LEU A 95 9.10 -14.06 -8.97
C LEU A 95 10.25 -13.28 -8.33
N PHE A 96 10.88 -13.81 -7.28
CA PHE A 96 12.05 -13.17 -6.69
C PHE A 96 13.21 -13.07 -7.70
N GLN A 97 13.54 -14.19 -8.36
CA GLN A 97 14.62 -14.23 -9.35
C GLN A 97 14.37 -13.31 -10.55
N LYS A 98 13.10 -13.14 -10.95
CA LYS A 98 12.70 -12.22 -12.02
C LYS A 98 13.12 -10.77 -11.75
N TYR A 99 13.02 -10.31 -10.50
CA TYR A 99 13.28 -8.91 -10.12
C TYR A 99 14.64 -8.66 -9.48
N PHE A 100 15.27 -9.70 -8.91
CA PHE A 100 16.49 -9.58 -8.12
C PHE A 100 17.58 -10.59 -8.50
N GLY A 101 17.33 -11.45 -9.48
CA GLY A 101 18.29 -12.46 -9.93
C GLY A 101 18.65 -13.47 -8.84
N GLN A 102 19.94 -13.80 -8.75
CA GLN A 102 20.48 -14.69 -7.71
C GLN A 102 20.94 -13.92 -6.46
N GLY A 103 20.51 -12.66 -6.31
CA GLY A 103 20.87 -11.82 -5.18
C GLY A 103 20.40 -12.37 -3.82
N PRO A 104 21.01 -11.91 -2.72
CA PRO A 104 20.56 -12.26 -1.38
C PRO A 104 19.14 -11.71 -1.13
N THR A 105 18.32 -12.47 -0.41
CA THR A 105 16.94 -12.09 -0.07
C THR A 105 16.84 -11.07 1.06
N ALA A 106 17.84 -11.03 1.95
CA ALA A 106 17.81 -10.24 3.17
C ALA A 106 17.65 -8.71 2.94
N PRO A 107 18.36 -8.08 1.98
CA PRO A 107 18.16 -6.65 1.71
C PRO A 107 16.72 -6.35 1.28
N VAL A 108 16.18 -7.14 0.36
CA VAL A 108 14.80 -6.98 -0.13
C VAL A 108 13.78 -7.15 1.01
N ILE A 109 13.95 -8.18 1.84
CA ILE A 109 13.13 -8.37 3.05
C ILE A 109 13.20 -7.14 3.96
N GLY A 110 14.40 -6.61 4.21
CA GLY A 110 14.60 -5.45 5.07
C GLY A 110 13.85 -4.21 4.56
N TRP A 111 13.96 -3.91 3.27
CA TRP A 111 13.25 -2.78 2.65
C TRP A 111 11.73 -2.92 2.75
N LEU A 112 11.20 -4.10 2.47
CA LEU A 112 9.77 -4.39 2.59
C LEU A 112 9.29 -4.33 4.04
N ASP A 113 10.09 -4.80 4.99
CA ASP A 113 9.73 -4.82 6.41
C ASP A 113 9.69 -3.42 7.03
N LYS A 114 10.57 -2.50 6.59
CA LYS A 114 10.50 -1.09 7.00
C LYS A 114 9.16 -0.44 6.66
N ILE A 115 8.56 -0.79 5.52
CA ILE A 115 7.21 -0.33 5.15
C ILE A 115 6.15 -1.07 5.96
N ALA A 116 6.28 -2.40 6.04
CA ALA A 116 5.26 -3.26 6.64
C ALA A 116 5.09 -3.04 8.16
N THR A 117 6.19 -2.90 8.89
CA THR A 117 6.21 -2.92 10.37
C THR A 117 7.03 -1.81 11.03
N GLY A 118 7.86 -1.09 10.28
CA GLY A 118 8.76 -0.05 10.79
C GLY A 118 8.04 1.09 11.52
N ASN A 119 8.81 1.86 12.30
CA ASN A 119 8.31 3.07 12.95
C ASN A 119 8.00 4.14 11.89
N ARG A 120 6.75 4.61 11.85
CA ARG A 120 6.26 5.58 10.84
C ARG A 120 6.37 7.03 11.32
N ASP A 121 6.91 7.25 12.52
CA ASP A 121 7.18 8.59 13.02
C ASP A 121 8.06 9.36 12.04
N GLY A 122 7.71 10.61 11.77
CA GLY A 122 8.43 11.44 10.80
C GLY A 122 8.22 11.08 9.32
N VAL A 123 7.28 10.21 8.95
CA VAL A 123 6.87 9.98 7.55
C VAL A 123 5.55 10.70 7.26
N ILE A 124 5.61 11.73 6.42
CA ILE A 124 4.49 12.68 6.22
C ILE A 124 4.06 12.74 4.75
N PHE A 125 2.75 12.61 4.52
CA PHE A 125 2.12 12.84 3.23
C PHE A 125 1.30 14.13 3.25
N ARG A 126 1.40 14.95 2.20
CA ARG A 126 0.70 16.25 2.10
C ARG A 126 0.08 16.46 0.72
N CYS A 127 -0.94 17.32 0.65
CA CYS A 127 -1.72 17.55 -0.58
C CYS A 127 -1.57 18.97 -1.15
N ASP A 128 -0.96 19.88 -0.39
CA ASP A 128 -0.43 21.13 -0.93
C ASP A 128 0.98 20.91 -1.50
N ASP A 129 1.38 21.81 -2.40
CA ASP A 129 2.62 21.71 -3.18
C ASP A 129 3.50 22.96 -2.95
N PRO A 130 4.25 23.03 -1.83
CA PRO A 130 5.09 24.18 -1.52
C PRO A 130 6.18 24.41 -2.57
N ASP A 131 6.67 23.32 -3.16
CA ASP A 131 7.79 23.34 -4.10
C ASP A 131 7.32 23.59 -5.55
N LYS A 132 5.99 23.62 -5.77
CA LYS A 132 5.31 23.89 -7.05
C LYS A 132 5.56 22.86 -8.15
N ASN A 133 6.12 21.70 -7.80
CA ASN A 133 6.49 20.67 -8.76
C ASN A 133 5.27 19.99 -9.38
N CYS A 134 4.12 19.90 -8.69
CA CYS A 134 2.89 19.38 -9.29
C CYS A 134 2.39 20.26 -10.44
N ALA A 135 2.61 21.58 -10.34
CA ALA A 135 2.19 22.53 -11.37
C ALA A 135 3.21 22.67 -12.51
N THR A 136 4.52 22.54 -12.21
CA THR A 136 5.59 22.77 -13.19
C THR A 136 6.08 21.50 -13.88
N GLN A 137 5.96 20.34 -13.24
CA GLN A 137 6.43 19.08 -13.79
C GLN A 137 5.27 18.30 -14.41
N LYS A 138 5.24 18.27 -15.74
CA LYS A 138 4.16 17.59 -16.48
C LYS A 138 4.16 16.10 -16.16
N GLY A 139 3.01 15.60 -15.73
CA GLY A 139 2.81 14.17 -15.45
C GLY A 139 3.22 13.73 -14.04
N TYR A 140 3.64 14.65 -13.17
CA TYR A 140 3.92 14.31 -11.78
C TYR A 140 2.61 13.99 -11.03
N ALA A 141 2.51 12.74 -10.57
CA ALA A 141 1.48 12.32 -9.62
C ALA A 141 1.88 12.65 -8.16
N GLY A 142 3.12 13.06 -7.95
CA GLY A 142 3.65 13.45 -6.66
C GLY A 142 5.16 13.51 -6.68
N HIS A 143 5.75 13.92 -5.55
CA HIS A 143 7.19 14.01 -5.40
C HIS A 143 7.58 13.99 -3.92
N HIS A 144 8.79 13.50 -3.66
CA HIS A 144 9.47 13.73 -2.39
C HIS A 144 10.07 15.14 -2.39
N ARG A 145 10.05 15.82 -1.23
CA ARG A 145 10.52 17.22 -1.14
C ARG A 145 12.04 17.37 -1.04
N GLY A 146 12.79 16.26 -1.01
CA GLY A 146 14.24 16.26 -0.95
C GLY A 146 14.77 17.07 0.23
N SER A 147 15.76 17.91 -0.02
CA SER A 147 16.38 18.79 0.98
C SER A 147 15.44 19.86 1.55
N ASN A 148 14.30 20.15 0.92
CA ASN A 148 13.36 21.14 1.44
C ASN A 148 12.56 20.61 2.64
N ALA A 149 12.31 19.30 2.69
CA ALA A 149 11.77 18.56 3.84
C ALA A 149 11.88 17.04 3.59
N THR A 150 12.93 16.43 4.14
CA THR A 150 13.26 15.01 3.87
C THR A 150 12.20 14.02 4.36
N SER A 151 11.38 14.42 5.32
CA SER A 151 10.26 13.64 5.87
C SER A 151 8.98 13.67 5.03
N GLU A 152 8.92 14.53 4.00
CA GLU A 152 7.65 14.89 3.37
C GLU A 152 7.55 14.44 1.92
N THR A 153 6.40 13.84 1.60
CA THR A 153 5.99 13.48 0.24
C THR A 153 4.71 14.23 -0.12
N VAL A 154 4.72 14.90 -1.28
CA VAL A 154 3.58 15.59 -1.86
C VAL A 154 2.79 14.62 -2.75
N ILE A 155 1.47 14.61 -2.58
CA ILE A 155 0.51 13.96 -3.49
C ILE A 155 -0.04 15.04 -4.42
N CYS A 156 0.19 14.91 -5.74
CA CYS A 156 -0.32 15.86 -6.72
C CYS A 156 -1.76 15.48 -7.14
N PRO A 157 -2.56 16.44 -7.67
CA PRO A 157 -3.92 16.18 -8.15
C PRO A 157 -4.05 15.01 -9.15
N LEU A 158 -3.01 14.78 -9.95
CA LEU A 158 -2.98 13.68 -10.91
C LEU A 158 -3.09 12.30 -10.24
N SER A 159 -2.61 12.12 -9.00
CA SER A 159 -2.75 10.86 -8.29
C SER A 159 -4.22 10.45 -8.13
N TYR A 160 -5.09 11.36 -7.69
CA TYR A 160 -6.51 11.07 -7.42
C TYR A 160 -7.33 10.72 -8.67
N THR A 161 -6.79 10.99 -9.85
CA THR A 161 -7.47 10.68 -11.13
C THR A 161 -6.84 9.52 -11.89
N THR A 162 -5.64 9.10 -11.52
CA THR A 162 -4.89 8.06 -12.24
C THR A 162 -4.61 6.82 -11.40
N ARG A 163 -4.53 6.95 -10.08
CA ARG A 163 -4.24 5.84 -9.17
C ARG A 163 -5.50 5.01 -8.94
N ARG A 164 -5.34 3.70 -9.16
CA ARG A 164 -6.37 2.69 -8.93
C ARG A 164 -6.19 2.07 -7.55
N PRO A 165 -7.28 1.66 -6.90
CA PRO A 165 -7.17 0.87 -5.68
C PRO A 165 -6.71 -0.55 -6.01
N LEU A 166 -6.05 -1.23 -5.07
CA LEU A 166 -5.46 -2.56 -5.25
C LEU A 166 -6.48 -3.63 -5.68
N GLU A 167 -7.76 -3.45 -5.34
CA GLU A 167 -8.87 -4.33 -5.72
C GLU A 167 -9.08 -4.38 -7.24
N ALA A 168 -8.55 -3.40 -7.99
CA ALA A 168 -8.58 -3.40 -9.45
C ALA A 168 -7.36 -4.10 -10.08
N LEU A 169 -6.44 -4.66 -9.29
CA LEU A 169 -5.22 -5.30 -9.80
C LEU A 169 -5.57 -6.49 -10.70
N CYS A 170 -4.86 -6.59 -11.83
CA CYS A 170 -5.09 -7.57 -12.91
C CYS A 170 -6.46 -7.45 -13.62
N ALA A 171 -7.24 -6.41 -13.32
CA ALA A 171 -8.46 -6.10 -14.05
C ALA A 171 -8.22 -4.98 -15.07
N ARG A 172 -9.24 -4.72 -15.91
CA ARG A 172 -9.29 -3.56 -16.82
C ARG A 172 -8.08 -3.49 -17.79
N GLY A 173 -7.62 -4.66 -18.23
CA GLY A 173 -6.53 -4.80 -19.19
C GLY A 173 -5.14 -4.40 -18.65
N PHE A 174 -4.97 -4.31 -17.33
CA PHE A 174 -3.65 -4.09 -16.74
C PHE A 174 -2.83 -5.38 -16.74
N ASP A 175 -1.56 -5.27 -17.13
CA ASP A 175 -0.53 -6.27 -16.89
C ASP A 175 0.81 -5.59 -16.52
N MET A 176 1.71 -6.35 -15.90
CA MET A 176 2.99 -5.83 -15.42
C MET A 176 3.94 -5.44 -16.56
N ALA A 177 3.84 -6.07 -17.73
CA ALA A 177 4.77 -5.86 -18.82
C ALA A 177 4.53 -4.53 -19.56
N THR A 178 3.27 -4.16 -19.73
CA THR A 178 2.86 -2.95 -20.47
C THR A 178 2.34 -1.84 -19.56
N GLY A 179 1.85 -2.19 -18.37
CA GLY A 179 1.35 -1.25 -17.37
C GLY A 179 2.45 -0.70 -16.46
N ARG A 180 2.10 0.35 -15.72
CA ARG A 180 2.97 0.94 -14.69
C ARG A 180 2.43 0.53 -13.31
N PRO A 181 3.20 -0.14 -12.44
CA PRO A 181 2.75 -0.46 -11.09
C PRO A 181 2.29 0.75 -10.32
N ASN A 182 2.96 1.89 -10.53
CA ASN A 182 2.57 3.14 -9.92
C ASN A 182 1.14 3.54 -10.29
N ASP A 183 0.50 3.03 -11.35
CA ASP A 183 -0.94 3.26 -11.59
C ASP A 183 -1.85 2.68 -10.49
N TYR A 184 -1.32 1.94 -9.52
CA TYR A 184 -2.00 1.55 -8.28
C TYR A 184 -1.46 2.33 -7.08
N TRP A 185 -2.38 2.80 -6.22
CA TRP A 185 -2.04 3.51 -4.99
C TRP A 185 -1.01 2.77 -4.15
N ALA A 186 -1.17 1.46 -3.98
CA ALA A 186 -0.29 0.63 -3.16
C ALA A 186 1.17 0.69 -3.63
N ALA A 187 1.42 0.44 -4.92
CA ALA A 187 2.78 0.42 -5.47
C ALA A 187 3.39 1.83 -5.60
N ASP A 188 2.59 2.83 -5.98
CA ASP A 188 3.04 4.24 -6.01
C ASP A 188 3.48 4.74 -4.63
N LEU A 189 2.74 4.37 -3.59
CA LEU A 189 3.09 4.77 -2.22
C LEU A 189 4.30 4.01 -1.69
N ILE A 190 4.48 2.72 -2.03
CA ILE A 190 5.74 2.01 -1.75
C ILE A 190 6.93 2.75 -2.37
N HIS A 191 6.82 3.08 -3.66
CA HIS A 191 7.86 3.81 -4.38
C HIS A 191 8.24 5.12 -3.67
N ARG A 192 7.22 5.92 -3.29
CA ARG A 192 7.43 7.20 -2.59
C ARG A 192 8.01 7.03 -1.20
N LEU A 193 7.61 6.00 -0.47
CA LEU A 193 8.16 5.69 0.85
C LEU A 193 9.67 5.46 0.76
N TYR A 194 10.16 4.80 -0.29
CA TYR A 194 11.60 4.61 -0.48
C TYR A 194 12.40 5.90 -0.70
N HIS A 195 11.77 6.98 -1.16
CA HIS A 195 12.43 8.29 -1.23
C HIS A 195 12.55 8.99 0.14
N VAL A 196 11.83 8.52 1.16
CA VAL A 196 11.94 9.05 2.52
C VAL A 196 13.14 8.41 3.21
N PRO A 197 14.15 9.18 3.69
CA PRO A 197 15.37 8.61 4.26
C PRO A 197 15.14 7.70 5.46
N LEU A 198 14.08 7.93 6.25
CA LEU A 198 13.70 7.04 7.36
C LEU A 198 13.29 5.62 6.91
N VAL A 199 12.99 5.44 5.62
CA VAL A 199 12.60 4.14 5.04
C VAL A 199 13.68 3.66 4.09
N GLY A 200 14.01 4.44 3.05
CA GLY A 200 14.96 4.05 2.01
C GLY A 200 16.43 4.30 2.35
N GLU A 201 16.73 5.00 3.44
CA GLU A 201 18.10 5.29 3.92
C GLU A 201 19.02 5.92 2.87
N ASP A 202 18.47 6.63 1.89
CA ASP A 202 19.20 7.16 0.73
C ASP A 202 19.91 6.07 -0.12
N GLU A 203 19.64 4.80 0.18
CA GLU A 203 20.20 3.62 -0.50
C GLU A 203 19.23 3.08 -1.56
N VAL A 204 17.92 3.22 -1.34
CA VAL A 204 16.91 2.82 -2.32
C VAL A 204 16.69 3.95 -3.32
N GLY A 205 16.93 3.69 -4.60
CA GLY A 205 16.93 4.70 -5.65
C GLY A 205 16.30 4.25 -6.97
N HIS A 206 16.64 4.96 -8.04
CA HIS A 206 16.26 4.62 -9.41
C HIS A 206 17.50 4.09 -10.14
N TYR A 207 17.68 2.77 -10.16
CA TYR A 207 18.78 2.11 -10.88
C TYR A 207 18.34 1.57 -12.25
N ALA A 208 17.04 1.33 -12.42
CA ALA A 208 16.40 0.95 -13.67
C ALA A 208 14.92 1.33 -13.61
N ASP A 209 14.38 1.87 -14.70
CA ASP A 209 13.00 2.34 -14.76
C ASP A 209 12.19 1.57 -15.81
N GLY A 210 10.98 1.16 -15.44
CA GLY A 210 10.13 0.38 -16.32
C GLY A 210 10.53 -1.10 -16.40
N TYR A 211 9.61 -1.90 -16.93
CA TYR A 211 9.66 -3.34 -16.84
C TYR A 211 10.85 -4.00 -17.58
N PRO A 212 11.23 -3.60 -18.81
CA PRO A 212 12.38 -4.24 -19.47
C PRO A 212 13.71 -3.98 -18.75
N GLU A 213 13.94 -2.74 -18.31
CA GLU A 213 15.21 -2.34 -17.68
C GLU A 213 15.41 -3.02 -16.33
N LEU A 214 14.35 -3.19 -15.52
CA LEU A 214 14.46 -3.90 -14.25
C LEU A 214 14.75 -5.41 -14.43
N LEU A 215 14.29 -6.01 -15.53
CA LEU A 215 14.56 -7.43 -15.81
C LEU A 215 16.00 -7.60 -16.25
N GLU A 216 16.52 -6.62 -16.99
CA GLU A 216 17.93 -6.61 -17.37
C GLU A 216 18.84 -6.36 -16.16
N LEU A 217 18.46 -5.42 -15.28
CA LEU A 217 19.15 -5.18 -14.01
C LEU A 217 19.21 -6.45 -13.15
N ALA A 218 18.14 -7.24 -13.11
CA ALA A 218 18.07 -8.49 -12.37
C ALA A 218 18.99 -9.59 -12.93
N LYS A 219 19.18 -9.65 -14.25
CA LYS A 219 20.11 -10.59 -14.91
C LYS A 219 21.57 -10.19 -14.73
N GLY A 220 21.83 -8.89 -14.59
CA GLY A 220 23.17 -8.34 -14.46
C GLY A 220 23.91 -8.87 -13.22
N VAL A 221 25.23 -8.69 -13.22
CA VAL A 221 26.10 -9.08 -12.09
C VAL A 221 25.87 -8.23 -10.83
N ASN A 222 25.19 -7.09 -10.94
CA ASN A 222 24.99 -6.16 -9.84
C ASN A 222 23.62 -6.33 -9.16
N HIS A 223 23.40 -7.51 -8.56
CA HIS A 223 22.19 -7.82 -7.80
C HIS A 223 21.92 -6.85 -6.63
N THR A 224 22.96 -6.14 -6.16
CA THR A 224 22.84 -5.14 -5.10
C THR A 224 22.02 -3.93 -5.55
N ASP A 225 22.15 -3.53 -6.81
CA ASP A 225 21.37 -2.41 -7.36
C ASP A 225 19.94 -2.84 -7.64
N ALA A 226 19.72 -4.09 -8.12
CA ALA A 226 18.37 -4.65 -8.25
C ALA A 226 17.63 -4.64 -6.90
N ALA A 227 18.30 -5.05 -5.82
CA ALA A 227 17.73 -5.08 -4.47
C ALA A 227 17.48 -3.69 -3.87
N ARG A 228 18.09 -2.64 -4.42
CA ARG A 228 17.94 -1.24 -4.01
C ARG A 228 17.18 -0.40 -5.05
N ASN A 229 16.67 -1.02 -6.10
CA ASN A 229 15.88 -0.32 -7.10
C ASN A 229 14.42 -0.21 -6.63
N SER A 230 13.98 1.02 -6.38
CA SER A 230 12.62 1.35 -5.95
C SER A 230 11.56 0.76 -6.89
N GLN A 231 11.83 0.73 -8.20
CA GLN A 231 10.94 0.09 -9.17
C GLN A 231 10.94 -1.44 -9.02
N SER A 232 12.10 -2.11 -8.98
CA SER A 232 12.17 -3.57 -8.78
C SER A 232 11.43 -4.00 -7.51
N LEU A 233 11.59 -3.25 -6.41
CA LEU A 233 10.88 -3.49 -5.14
C LEU A 233 9.36 -3.33 -5.29
N SER A 234 8.90 -2.26 -5.95
CA SER A 234 7.48 -1.98 -6.14
C SER A 234 6.81 -2.97 -7.11
N TYR A 235 7.50 -3.33 -8.19
CA TYR A 235 7.06 -4.34 -9.15
C TYR A 235 6.96 -5.72 -8.49
N PHE A 236 8.01 -6.14 -7.76
CA PHE A 236 7.99 -7.41 -7.05
C PHE A 236 6.84 -7.46 -6.04
N ALA A 237 6.64 -6.42 -5.24
CA ALA A 237 5.58 -6.40 -4.25
C ALA A 237 4.18 -6.51 -4.89
N LEU A 238 3.94 -5.79 -5.98
CA LEU A 238 2.68 -5.84 -6.69
C LEU A 238 2.46 -7.17 -7.40
N GLU A 239 3.48 -7.75 -8.05
CA GLU A 239 3.34 -9.01 -8.77
C GLU A 239 3.24 -10.22 -7.84
N ALA A 240 3.95 -10.23 -6.71
CA ALA A 240 3.78 -11.26 -5.69
C ALA A 240 2.34 -11.28 -5.17
N TYR A 241 1.77 -10.10 -4.89
CA TYR A 241 0.36 -9.99 -4.50
C TYR A 241 -0.59 -10.40 -5.63
N ALA A 242 -0.29 -10.01 -6.88
CA ALA A 242 -1.07 -10.43 -8.04
C ALA A 242 -1.11 -11.96 -8.18
N TYR A 243 0.04 -12.61 -8.07
CA TYR A 243 0.22 -14.04 -8.28
C TYR A 243 -0.32 -14.88 -7.13
N ASP A 244 -0.13 -14.47 -5.89
CA ASP A 244 -0.55 -15.27 -4.73
C ASP A 244 -1.99 -14.99 -4.31
N ILE A 245 -2.49 -13.75 -4.49
CA ILE A 245 -3.76 -13.29 -3.92
C ILE A 245 -4.77 -12.90 -5.00
N SER A 246 -4.44 -11.99 -5.91
CA SER A 246 -5.44 -11.44 -6.85
C SER A 246 -5.89 -12.44 -7.91
N VAL A 247 -4.93 -13.15 -8.51
CA VAL A 247 -5.17 -14.20 -9.51
C VAL A 247 -4.27 -15.40 -9.18
N PRO A 248 -4.65 -16.22 -8.18
CA PRO A 248 -3.80 -17.25 -7.61
C PRO A 248 -3.18 -18.20 -8.65
N GLY A 249 -1.85 -18.26 -8.68
CA GLY A 249 -1.07 -19.13 -9.56
C GLY A 249 -0.84 -18.61 -10.99
N GLU A 250 -1.44 -17.47 -11.36
CA GLU A 250 -1.35 -16.88 -12.70
C GLU A 250 -0.86 -15.43 -12.67
N GLY A 251 -1.42 -14.60 -11.79
CA GLY A 251 -1.15 -13.16 -11.73
C GLY A 251 -1.59 -12.42 -13.00
N CYS A 252 -0.88 -11.33 -13.33
CA CYS A 252 -1.05 -10.57 -14.57
C CYS A 252 0.29 -10.06 -15.08
N ALA A 253 1.25 -10.97 -15.25
CA ALA A 253 2.62 -10.63 -15.67
C ALA A 253 2.69 -9.94 -17.05
N GLY A 254 1.76 -10.27 -17.97
CA GLY A 254 1.75 -9.76 -19.34
C GLY A 254 2.83 -10.40 -20.23
N LYS A 255 2.98 -9.86 -21.44
CA LYS A 255 4.03 -10.26 -22.39
C LYS A 255 4.79 -9.01 -22.85
N LEU A 256 6.11 -9.12 -22.92
CA LEU A 256 6.93 -8.12 -23.61
C LEU A 256 6.60 -8.18 -25.09
N VAL A 257 6.20 -7.06 -25.66
CA VAL A 257 6.18 -6.90 -27.12
C VAL A 257 7.59 -6.46 -27.50
N GLU A 258 8.34 -7.32 -28.17
CA GLU A 258 9.59 -6.92 -28.79
C GLU A 258 9.24 -5.95 -29.92
N GLU A 259 9.65 -4.69 -29.82
CA GLU A 259 9.58 -3.80 -30.98
C GLU A 259 10.62 -4.28 -31.98
N GLU A 260 10.16 -4.77 -33.13
CA GLU A 260 11.01 -5.04 -34.28
C GLU A 260 11.63 -3.71 -34.73
N HIS A 261 12.86 -3.44 -34.28
CA HIS A 261 13.68 -2.39 -34.84
C HIS A 261 14.11 -2.81 -36.24
N ASP A 262 13.30 -2.48 -37.24
CA ASP A 262 13.73 -2.45 -38.63
C ASP A 262 14.88 -1.43 -38.74
N HIS A 263 16.10 -1.94 -38.82
CA HIS A 263 17.30 -1.16 -39.08
C HIS A 263 17.34 -0.75 -40.55
N ASP A 264 16.53 0.25 -40.91
CA ASP A 264 16.78 1.02 -42.13
C ASP A 264 17.63 2.24 -41.78
N HIS A 265 18.89 2.20 -42.19
CA HIS A 265 19.79 3.32 -42.12
C HIS A 265 19.38 4.37 -43.15
N ASP A 266 18.70 5.44 -42.72
CA ASP A 266 18.77 6.70 -43.44
C ASP A 266 19.00 7.89 -42.49
N THR A 267 19.88 8.76 -42.94
CA THR A 267 20.48 9.88 -42.22
C THR A 267 19.50 11.04 -42.10
N GLY A 268 19.14 11.44 -40.88
CA GLY A 268 18.29 12.62 -40.67
C GLY A 268 18.14 13.01 -39.21
N SER A 269 18.95 13.96 -38.75
CA SER A 269 18.87 14.60 -37.44
C SER A 269 17.50 15.29 -37.24
N ALA A 270 16.77 14.96 -36.17
CA ALA A 270 15.99 15.90 -35.34
C ALA A 270 15.05 15.20 -34.31
N THR A 271 15.24 15.58 -33.04
CA THR A 271 14.23 15.74 -31.96
C THR A 271 13.47 14.52 -31.42
N THR A 272 13.90 14.06 -30.25
CA THR A 272 13.15 13.20 -29.32
C THR A 272 11.78 13.80 -28.99
N SER A 273 10.73 13.18 -29.51
CA SER A 273 9.34 13.39 -29.09
C SER A 273 8.89 12.19 -28.26
N SER A 274 8.51 12.46 -27.01
CA SER A 274 7.88 11.50 -26.10
C SER A 274 6.56 11.01 -26.68
N ALA A 275 6.42 9.69 -26.86
CA ALA A 275 5.17 9.05 -27.25
C ALA A 275 4.07 9.33 -26.21
N ALA A 276 3.06 10.09 -26.61
CA ALA A 276 1.85 10.29 -25.86
C ALA A 276 0.91 9.11 -26.12
N ALA A 277 0.73 8.23 -25.14
CA ALA A 277 -0.36 7.27 -25.15
C ALA A 277 -1.69 8.02 -25.03
N ALA A 278 -2.58 7.81 -25.99
CA ALA A 278 -3.91 8.40 -26.04
C ALA A 278 -4.74 7.93 -24.84
N ALA A 279 -4.99 8.84 -23.89
CA ALA A 279 -5.98 8.64 -22.84
C ALA A 279 -7.37 8.82 -23.44
N THR A 280 -8.18 7.75 -23.47
CA THR A 280 -9.61 7.84 -23.74
C THR A 280 -10.26 8.56 -22.57
N THR A 281 -10.69 9.80 -22.79
CA THR A 281 -11.37 10.62 -21.78
C THR A 281 -12.84 10.19 -21.70
N VAL A 282 -13.19 9.41 -20.68
CA VAL A 282 -14.58 9.35 -20.22
C VAL A 282 -14.76 10.48 -19.22
N ASN A 283 -15.44 11.53 -19.68
CA ASN A 283 -15.80 12.71 -18.90
C ASN A 283 -17.10 12.42 -18.12
N PRO A 284 -17.10 12.27 -16.78
CA PRO A 284 -18.36 12.16 -16.04
C PRO A 284 -18.80 13.57 -15.66
N THR A 285 -19.24 14.38 -16.63
CA THR A 285 -20.00 15.59 -16.29
C THR A 285 -21.43 15.17 -16.01
N ARG A 286 -21.72 14.81 -14.76
CA ARG A 286 -23.08 14.88 -14.22
C ARG A 286 -23.41 16.36 -14.12
N VAL A 287 -24.15 16.87 -15.10
CA VAL A 287 -24.72 18.22 -15.09
C VAL A 287 -25.63 18.32 -13.88
N ILE A 288 -25.24 19.13 -12.88
CA ILE A 288 -26.14 19.65 -11.86
C ILE A 288 -26.82 20.86 -12.52
N PRO A 289 -28.14 20.85 -12.79
CA PRO A 289 -28.81 22.04 -13.28
C PRO A 289 -28.76 23.11 -12.19
N GLY A 290 -28.11 24.22 -12.51
CA GLY A 290 -28.09 25.41 -11.65
C GLY A 290 -29.51 25.93 -11.43
N THR A 291 -29.85 26.13 -10.18
CA THR A 291 -31.07 26.82 -9.74
C THR A 291 -31.04 28.27 -10.19
N THR A 292 -31.77 28.58 -11.26
CA THR A 292 -32.18 29.94 -11.60
C THR A 292 -33.53 30.24 -10.96
N THR A 293 -33.60 31.39 -10.28
CA THR A 293 -34.78 31.96 -9.65
C THR A 293 -35.80 32.37 -10.72
N ALA A 294 -37.01 31.80 -10.70
CA ALA A 294 -38.22 32.45 -11.24
C ALA A 294 -39.53 31.80 -10.72
N ALA A 295 -40.36 32.68 -10.15
CA ALA A 295 -41.82 32.69 -10.00
C ALA A 295 -42.62 31.39 -9.74
N ALA A 296 -43.46 31.47 -8.70
CA ALA A 296 -44.50 30.51 -8.35
C ALA A 296 -45.60 30.38 -9.42
N PRO A 297 -46.18 29.17 -9.56
CA PRO A 297 -47.59 29.03 -9.89
C PRO A 297 -48.35 28.14 -8.90
N GLU A 298 -49.67 28.29 -9.00
CA GLU A 298 -50.75 27.85 -8.13
C GLU A 298 -50.92 26.34 -7.91
N ALA A 299 -51.76 26.06 -6.91
CA ALA A 299 -52.12 24.75 -6.41
C ALA A 299 -53.10 23.96 -7.29
N THR A 300 -53.13 22.66 -6.99
CA THR A 300 -54.15 21.61 -7.22
C THR A 300 -54.14 20.82 -8.54
N ALA A 301 -53.73 19.55 -8.43
CA ALA A 301 -54.61 18.39 -8.59
C ALA A 301 -53.98 17.18 -7.87
N THR A 302 -54.79 16.47 -7.08
CA THR A 302 -54.43 15.26 -6.32
C THR A 302 -54.21 14.08 -7.27
N ASP A 303 -53.00 13.53 -7.27
CA ASP A 303 -52.63 12.35 -8.03
C ASP A 303 -53.08 11.07 -7.31
N ALA A 304 -53.80 10.20 -8.00
CA ALA A 304 -54.41 8.98 -7.44
C ALA A 304 -53.41 7.83 -7.25
N ASN A 305 -52.11 8.10 -7.34
CA ASN A 305 -51.05 7.09 -7.27
C ASN A 305 -49.91 7.43 -6.28
N ALA A 306 -50.14 8.37 -5.38
CA ALA A 306 -49.18 8.72 -4.34
C ALA A 306 -48.99 7.54 -3.37
N GLY A 307 -47.88 6.81 -3.53
CA GLY A 307 -47.44 5.73 -2.63
C GLY A 307 -47.29 4.34 -3.27
N LYS A 308 -47.40 4.22 -4.60
CA LYS A 308 -47.19 2.97 -5.33
C LYS A 308 -45.86 2.96 -6.07
N GLU A 309 -45.13 1.85 -6.00
CA GLU A 309 -43.85 1.67 -6.72
C GLU A 309 -44.17 1.25 -8.16
N CYS A 310 -43.96 2.18 -9.10
CA CYS A 310 -44.18 1.93 -10.51
C CYS A 310 -42.87 1.59 -11.22
N HIS A 311 -42.88 0.56 -12.08
CA HIS A 311 -41.78 0.27 -12.98
C HIS A 311 -42.26 -0.10 -14.38
N THR A 312 -41.42 0.21 -15.37
CA THR A 312 -41.71 0.04 -16.79
C THR A 312 -40.94 -1.16 -17.33
N HIS A 313 -41.64 -2.07 -18.00
CA HIS A 313 -41.02 -3.20 -18.70
C HIS A 313 -40.46 -2.76 -20.06
N ALA A 314 -39.59 -3.60 -20.65
CA ALA A 314 -38.91 -3.30 -21.91
C ALA A 314 -39.85 -3.18 -23.13
N ASP A 315 -41.10 -3.65 -23.00
CA ASP A 315 -42.17 -3.51 -23.99
C ASP A 315 -42.96 -2.18 -23.86
N GLY A 316 -42.59 -1.33 -22.89
CA GLY A 316 -43.23 -0.05 -22.62
C GLY A 316 -44.46 -0.16 -21.71
N THR A 317 -44.78 -1.34 -21.19
CA THR A 317 -45.88 -1.52 -20.24
C THR A 317 -45.47 -1.04 -18.85
N GLU A 318 -46.25 -0.15 -18.24
CA GLU A 318 -46.06 0.30 -16.86
C GLU A 318 -46.91 -0.53 -15.89
N HIS A 319 -46.29 -0.98 -14.81
CA HIS A 319 -46.95 -1.67 -13.70
C HIS A 319 -46.67 -0.93 -12.39
N CYS A 320 -47.72 -0.67 -11.59
CA CYS A 320 -47.64 0.02 -10.31
C CYS A 320 -48.21 -0.85 -9.17
N GLU A 321 -47.38 -1.22 -8.20
CA GLU A 321 -47.80 -1.97 -6.99
C GLU A 321 -48.21 -1.04 -5.85
#